data_AF-A0A0J9E8M5-F1
#
_entry.id   AF-A0A0J9E8M5-F1
#
_cell.length_a   1.000
_cell.length_b   1.000
_cell.length_c   1.000
_cell.angle_alpha   90.00
_cell.angle_beta   90.00
_cell.angle_gamma   90.00
#
_symmetry.space_group_name_H-M   'P 1'
#
loop_
_entity.id
_entity.type
_entity.pdbx_description
1 polymer ?
#
loop_
_entity_poly.entity_id
_entity_poly.type
_entity_poly.pdbx_seq_one_letter_code
_entity_poly.pdbx_strand_id
1 'polypeptide(L)'
;MVNSFVIRQQFEWAWEDKVFDQPLWHGYKAEEFGYDPEIQSETKKIFDETDVFILTFGLSEVWYDEPTGNVFWRTIPKDVYDPDRHKFRVSTVEENSENLEAIYQLIRKHRPDAKILFTLSPIPLIATFRENSCLTSNSVSKSILRVAIDNIVRRHQDEGHLYYWPSFEIVMDVFHSPWKPDRRHPPTRVLRFIMTLFEHHWCDSPEDNPPPDLAISWARACAASGLLPYELEDILNRRRKFRLRRLINRGGPLDSDEEIDLAKRDFLNKILQKWDDEDASE
;
A
#
# COMPACT_ATOMS: atom_id res chain seq x y z
N MET A 1 7.48 4.68 6.53
CA MET A 1 6.65 3.48 6.77
C MET A 1 6.16 3.54 8.19
N VAL A 2 4.98 3.02 8.46
CA VAL A 2 4.33 3.10 9.78
C VAL A 2 4.25 1.69 10.39
N ASN A 3 4.43 1.60 11.71
CA ASN A 3 4.29 0.36 12.48
C ASN A 3 2.90 0.30 13.17
N SER A 4 2.45 -0.90 13.51
CA SER A 4 1.10 -1.11 14.09
C SER A 4 0.91 -0.44 15.46
N PHE A 5 1.97 -0.36 16.27
CA PHE A 5 1.93 0.23 17.60
C PHE A 5 1.53 1.71 17.53
N VAL A 6 2.13 2.47 16.62
CA VAL A 6 1.89 3.91 16.53
C VAL A 6 0.52 4.22 15.95
N ILE A 7 0.01 3.39 15.03
CA ILE A 7 -1.38 3.52 14.54
C ILE A 7 -2.34 3.28 15.71
N ARG A 8 -2.12 2.23 16.50
CA ARG A 8 -2.92 1.97 17.70
C ARG A 8 -2.84 3.13 18.70
N GLN A 9 -1.65 3.66 18.96
CA GLN A 9 -1.46 4.81 19.85
C GLN A 9 -2.27 6.03 19.38
N GLN A 10 -2.35 6.31 18.08
CA GLN A 10 -3.15 7.41 17.54
C GLN A 10 -4.64 7.22 17.80
N PHE A 11 -5.17 6.00 17.64
CA PHE A 11 -6.56 5.70 17.98
C PHE A 11 -6.83 5.79 19.48
N GLU A 12 -5.97 5.22 20.33
CA GLU A 12 -6.10 5.30 21.78
C GLU A 12 -6.00 6.75 22.28
N TRP A 13 -5.11 7.55 21.69
CA TRP A 13 -4.99 8.97 21.99
C TRP A 13 -6.25 9.75 21.58
N ALA A 14 -6.72 9.60 20.34
CA ALA A 14 -7.83 10.38 19.82
C ALA A 14 -9.19 10.02 20.44
N TRP A 15 -9.46 8.72 20.68
CA TRP A 15 -10.77 8.26 21.14
C TRP A 15 -10.87 7.91 22.63
N GLU A 16 -9.77 7.46 23.25
CA GLU A 16 -9.76 7.01 24.65
C GLU A 16 -8.99 7.97 25.56
N ASP A 17 -8.59 9.14 25.06
CA ASP A 17 -7.84 10.17 25.78
C ASP A 17 -6.56 9.63 26.43
N LYS A 18 -5.96 8.59 25.85
CA LYS A 18 -4.75 7.97 26.37
C LYS A 18 -3.56 8.90 26.20
N VAL A 19 -2.88 9.19 27.31
CA VAL A 19 -1.64 9.96 27.35
C VAL A 19 -0.46 9.01 27.46
N PHE A 20 0.64 9.32 26.78
CA PHE A 20 1.89 8.59 26.89
C PHE A 20 2.93 9.48 27.55
N ASP A 21 3.76 8.91 28.42
CA ASP A 21 4.69 9.65 29.27
C ASP A 21 5.85 10.33 28.51
N GLN A 22 5.92 10.15 27.18
CA GLN A 22 7.04 10.57 26.34
C GLN A 22 6.53 11.06 24.98
N PRO A 23 7.27 11.97 24.30
CA PRO A 23 6.97 12.39 22.95
C PRO A 23 7.30 11.27 21.95
N LEU A 24 6.37 10.33 21.78
CA LEU A 24 6.55 9.17 20.90
C LEU A 24 6.51 9.54 19.41
N TRP A 25 5.99 10.73 19.09
CA TRP A 25 5.81 11.23 17.73
C TRP A 25 6.68 12.44 17.50
N HIS A 26 7.72 12.26 16.68
CA HIS A 26 8.65 13.32 16.35
C HIS A 26 8.91 13.38 14.84
N GLY A 27 9.36 14.54 14.36
CA GLY A 27 9.76 14.79 12.97
C GLY A 27 11.17 14.29 12.66
N TYR A 28 11.60 14.51 11.41
CA TYR A 28 12.99 14.20 10.99
C TYR A 28 14.04 15.09 11.67
N LYS A 29 13.63 16.27 12.15
CA LYS A 29 14.48 17.24 12.86
C LYS A 29 14.30 17.18 14.38
N ALA A 30 13.82 16.05 14.92
CA ALA A 30 13.44 15.91 16.33
C ALA A 30 12.34 16.89 16.81
N GLU A 31 11.57 17.47 15.89
CA GLU A 31 10.38 18.27 16.23
C GLU A 31 9.35 17.37 16.90
N GLU A 32 9.05 17.60 18.18
CA GLU A 32 8.03 16.84 18.90
C GLU A 32 6.63 17.30 18.44
N PHE A 33 5.79 16.37 18.00
CA PHE A 33 4.42 16.68 17.60
C PHE A 33 3.44 16.69 18.78
N GLY A 34 3.92 16.33 19.99
CA GLY A 34 3.19 16.46 21.24
C GLY A 34 1.82 15.79 21.29
N TYR A 35 1.08 16.10 22.35
CA TYR A 35 -0.30 15.69 22.58
C TYR A 35 -1.16 16.95 22.71
N ASP A 36 -1.14 17.79 21.69
CA ASP A 36 -1.89 19.05 21.67
C ASP A 36 -3.41 18.76 21.72
N PRO A 37 -4.16 19.29 22.71
CA PRO A 37 -5.59 19.05 22.84
C PRO A 37 -6.42 19.54 21.64
N GLU A 38 -5.99 20.59 20.95
CA GLU A 38 -6.67 21.09 19.74
C GLU A 38 -6.50 20.08 18.60
N ILE A 39 -5.27 19.60 18.37
CA ILE A 39 -4.98 18.57 17.36
C ILE A 39 -5.70 17.25 17.70
N GLN A 40 -5.77 16.89 18.99
CA GLN A 40 -6.52 15.71 19.44
C GLN A 40 -8.00 15.84 19.10
N SER A 41 -8.61 17.00 19.39
CA SER A 41 -10.01 17.26 19.11
C SER A 41 -10.31 17.23 17.61
N GLU A 42 -9.46 17.84 16.79
CA GLU A 42 -9.58 17.78 15.32
C GLU A 42 -9.43 16.35 14.79
N THR A 43 -8.45 15.59 15.31
CA THR A 43 -8.23 14.18 14.92
C THR A 43 -9.44 13.32 15.28
N LYS A 44 -9.97 13.48 16.49
CA LYS A 44 -11.17 12.78 16.95
C LYS A 44 -12.36 13.09 16.05
N LYS A 45 -12.56 14.38 15.70
CA LYS A 45 -13.64 14.78 14.79
C LYS A 45 -13.52 14.10 13.42
N ILE A 46 -12.32 14.06 12.84
CA ILE A 46 -12.08 13.35 11.57
C ILE A 46 -12.44 11.87 11.71
N PHE A 47 -12.03 11.23 12.81
CA PHE A 47 -12.33 9.81 13.05
C PHE A 47 -13.84 9.56 13.24
N ASP A 48 -14.53 10.45 13.94
CA ASP A 48 -15.97 10.36 14.19
C ASP A 48 -16.81 10.55 12.91
N GLU A 49 -16.28 11.30 11.93
CA GLU A 49 -16.90 11.54 10.62
C GLU A 49 -16.45 10.53 9.54
N THR A 50 -15.53 9.60 9.86
CA THR A 50 -14.99 8.65 8.89
C THR A 50 -15.86 7.40 8.78
N ASP A 51 -16.19 7.02 7.54
CA ASP A 51 -16.94 5.80 7.20
C ASP A 51 -16.05 4.66 6.71
N VAL A 52 -14.84 4.95 6.23
CA VAL A 52 -13.90 3.96 5.70
C VAL A 52 -12.49 4.24 6.21
N PHE A 53 -11.91 3.28 6.92
CA PHE A 53 -10.53 3.33 7.40
C PHE A 53 -9.63 2.45 6.54
N ILE A 54 -8.74 3.07 5.76
CA ILE A 54 -7.73 2.35 4.97
C ILE A 54 -6.38 2.44 5.70
N LEU A 55 -5.94 1.32 6.29
CA LEU A 55 -4.72 1.26 7.10
C LEU A 55 -3.63 0.47 6.37
N THR A 56 -2.51 1.15 6.09
CA THR A 56 -1.35 0.57 5.42
C THR A 56 -0.21 0.31 6.40
N PHE A 57 0.10 -0.96 6.65
CA PHE A 57 1.20 -1.36 7.53
C PHE A 57 2.48 -1.54 6.71
N GLY A 58 3.66 -1.28 7.30
CA GLY A 58 4.88 -1.37 6.50
C GLY A 58 6.19 -1.66 7.23
N LEU A 59 6.20 -1.66 8.57
CA LEU A 59 7.41 -1.78 9.36
C LEU A 59 7.17 -2.58 10.65
N SER A 60 7.97 -3.63 10.87
CA SER A 60 8.00 -4.41 12.13
C SER A 60 9.28 -4.18 12.96
N GLU A 61 10.29 -3.52 12.38
CA GLU A 61 11.46 -3.04 13.12
C GLU A 61 11.10 -1.76 13.86
N VAL A 62 11.14 -1.82 15.19
CA VAL A 62 10.65 -0.73 16.05
C VAL A 62 11.75 -0.25 16.98
N TRP A 63 11.78 1.07 17.16
CA TRP A 63 12.47 1.69 18.27
C TRP A 63 11.47 1.85 19.41
N TYR A 64 11.92 1.59 20.64
CA TYR A 64 11.08 1.69 21.82
C TYR A 64 11.85 2.26 23.00
N ASP A 65 11.09 2.80 23.94
CA ASP A 65 11.55 3.33 25.21
C ASP A 65 11.64 2.19 26.23
N GLU A 66 12.84 1.85 26.71
CA GLU A 66 13.06 0.71 27.63
C GLU A 66 12.27 0.83 28.93
N PRO A 67 12.19 2.00 29.61
CA PRO A 67 11.41 2.13 30.85
C PRO A 67 9.91 1.90 30.69
N THR A 68 9.31 2.37 29.59
CA THR A 68 7.85 2.31 29.38
C THR A 68 7.40 1.19 28.44
N GLY A 69 8.29 0.64 27.64
CA GLY A 69 7.99 -0.29 26.55
C GLY A 69 7.31 0.36 25.34
N ASN A 70 7.04 1.68 25.38
CA ASN A 70 6.31 2.37 24.32
C ASN A 70 7.16 2.48 23.05
N VAL A 71 6.52 2.21 21.90
CA VAL A 71 7.15 2.27 20.59
C VAL A 71 7.08 3.67 20.00
N PHE A 72 8.21 4.12 19.45
CA PHE A 72 8.32 5.40 18.74
C PHE A 72 7.76 5.30 17.32
N TRP A 73 7.28 6.43 16.79
CA TRP A 73 6.80 6.51 15.40
C TRP A 73 7.88 6.15 14.38
N ARG A 74 9.08 6.68 14.58
CA ARG A 74 10.20 6.49 13.66
C ARG A 74 11.51 6.37 14.42
N THR A 75 12.58 6.11 13.69
CA THR A 75 13.95 6.06 14.24
C THR A 75 14.28 7.33 15.02
N ILE A 76 14.85 7.15 16.22
CA ILE A 76 15.29 8.25 17.07
C ILE A 76 16.39 9.06 16.38
N PRO A 77 16.28 10.40 16.30
CA PRO A 77 17.34 11.24 15.77
C PRO A 77 18.62 11.09 16.59
N LYS A 78 19.77 11.08 15.92
CA LYS A 78 21.07 10.81 16.56
C LYS A 78 21.37 11.75 17.74
N ASP A 79 20.90 12.99 17.62
CA ASP A 79 21.19 14.09 18.54
C ASP A 79 20.50 13.92 19.91
N VAL A 80 19.43 13.12 19.96
CA VAL A 80 18.63 12.83 21.17
C VAL A 80 18.64 11.34 21.52
N TYR A 81 19.54 10.57 20.90
CA TYR A 81 19.69 9.14 21.15
C TYR A 81 20.33 8.89 22.52
N ASP A 82 19.67 8.10 23.35
CA ASP A 82 20.15 7.62 24.63
C ASP A 82 20.22 6.09 24.54
N PRO A 83 21.41 5.47 24.53
CA PRO A 83 21.55 4.03 24.36
C PRO A 83 21.01 3.22 25.54
N ASP A 84 20.90 3.79 26.74
CA ASP A 84 20.36 3.08 27.92
C ASP A 84 18.84 3.02 27.88
N ARG A 85 18.21 3.94 27.13
CA ARG A 85 16.77 4.13 27.09
C ARG A 85 16.13 3.78 25.74
N HIS A 86 16.73 4.22 24.63
CA HIS A 86 16.22 4.01 23.27
C HIS A 86 16.78 2.70 22.70
N LYS A 87 15.93 1.70 22.62
CA LYS A 87 16.29 0.35 22.19
C LYS A 87 15.61 0.01 20.88
N PHE A 88 16.18 -0.96 20.19
CA PHE A 88 15.71 -1.43 18.90
C PHE A 88 15.38 -2.92 18.98
N ARG A 89 14.26 -3.33 18.37
CA ARG A 89 13.91 -4.75 18.23
C ARG A 89 13.03 -5.00 17.01
N VAL A 90 12.87 -6.27 16.67
CA VAL A 90 11.85 -6.73 15.73
C VAL A 90 10.61 -7.11 16.53
N SER A 91 9.47 -6.51 16.20
CA SER A 91 8.18 -6.90 16.79
C SER A 91 7.72 -8.27 16.27
N THR A 92 7.00 -9.01 17.08
CA THR A 92 6.52 -10.37 16.74
C THR A 92 5.20 -10.35 15.97
N VAL A 93 4.79 -11.50 15.45
CA VAL A 93 3.47 -11.65 14.81
C VAL A 93 2.37 -11.38 15.83
N GLU A 94 2.52 -11.89 17.05
CA GLU A 94 1.55 -11.79 18.14
C GLU A 94 1.33 -10.33 18.56
N GLU A 95 2.41 -9.57 18.80
CA GLU A 95 2.30 -8.14 19.15
C GLU A 95 1.59 -7.35 18.04
N ASN A 96 1.90 -7.65 16.78
CA ASN A 96 1.25 -6.99 15.65
C ASN A 96 -0.22 -7.43 15.54
N SER A 97 -0.55 -8.70 15.74
CA SER A 97 -1.94 -9.17 15.77
C SER A 97 -2.74 -8.52 16.91
N GLU A 98 -2.15 -8.39 18.10
CA GLU A 98 -2.78 -7.69 19.24
C GLU A 98 -3.03 -6.21 18.93
N ASN A 99 -2.09 -5.53 18.28
CA ASN A 99 -2.28 -4.14 17.88
C ASN A 99 -3.39 -3.99 16.82
N LEU A 100 -3.38 -4.86 15.81
CA LEU A 100 -4.39 -4.87 14.76
C LEU A 100 -5.79 -5.19 15.31
N GLU A 101 -5.89 -6.13 16.24
CA GLU A 101 -7.12 -6.43 16.99
C GLU A 101 -7.58 -5.20 17.79
N ALA A 102 -6.69 -4.56 18.54
CA ALA A 102 -7.04 -3.38 19.32
C ALA A 102 -7.54 -2.23 18.42
N ILE A 103 -6.87 -1.98 17.29
CA ILE A 103 -7.30 -1.01 16.29
C ILE A 103 -8.70 -1.36 15.76
N TYR A 104 -8.91 -2.63 15.39
CA TYR A 104 -10.21 -3.12 14.95
C TYR A 104 -11.28 -2.82 16.00
N GLN A 105 -11.09 -3.25 17.25
CA GLN A 105 -12.04 -3.06 18.33
C GLN A 105 -12.32 -1.58 18.65
N LEU A 106 -11.30 -0.72 18.59
CA LEU A 106 -11.47 0.73 18.76
C LEU A 106 -12.37 1.31 17.66
N ILE A 107 -12.11 0.97 16.39
CA ILE A 107 -12.96 1.42 15.28
C ILE A 107 -14.37 0.86 15.44
N ARG A 108 -14.54 -0.42 15.78
CA ARG A 108 -15.87 -1.02 15.99
C ARG A 108 -16.64 -0.37 17.14
N LYS A 109 -15.96 0.00 18.23
CA LYS A 109 -16.55 0.65 19.41
C LYS A 109 -17.10 2.03 19.08
N HIS A 110 -16.35 2.86 18.35
CA HIS A 110 -16.70 4.26 18.09
C HIS A 110 -17.41 4.48 16.76
N ARG A 111 -17.13 3.64 15.76
CA ARG A 111 -17.71 3.66 14.41
C ARG A 111 -18.19 2.25 14.01
N PRO A 112 -19.26 1.73 14.64
CA PRO A 112 -19.74 0.36 14.43
C PRO A 112 -20.28 0.09 13.01
N ASP A 113 -20.45 1.09 12.16
CA ASP A 113 -20.85 0.87 10.76
C ASP A 113 -19.69 1.07 9.77
N ALA A 114 -18.58 1.66 10.23
CA ALA A 114 -17.45 1.94 9.37
C ALA A 114 -16.82 0.65 8.81
N LYS A 115 -16.35 0.75 7.56
CA LYS A 115 -15.58 -0.30 6.90
C LYS A 115 -14.09 -0.10 7.17
N ILE A 116 -13.39 -1.21 7.32
CA ILE A 116 -11.97 -1.23 7.62
C ILE A 116 -11.27 -2.03 6.53
N LEU A 117 -10.22 -1.46 5.96
CA LEU A 117 -9.42 -2.11 4.94
C LEU A 117 -7.96 -2.07 5.36
N PHE A 118 -7.41 -3.25 5.64
CA PHE A 118 -5.99 -3.41 5.89
C PHE A 118 -5.26 -3.65 4.58
N THR A 119 -4.06 -3.09 4.47
CA THR A 119 -3.15 -3.40 3.37
C THR A 119 -1.71 -3.39 3.85
N LEU A 120 -0.86 -4.17 3.19
CA LEU A 120 0.57 -4.21 3.46
C LEU A 120 1.30 -3.38 2.40
N SER A 121 2.18 -2.49 2.83
CA SER A 121 2.93 -1.64 1.91
C SER A 121 3.96 -2.48 1.12
N PRO A 122 3.98 -2.39 -0.21
CA PRO A 122 5.01 -3.00 -1.06
C PRO A 122 6.36 -2.30 -0.97
N ILE A 123 6.43 -1.09 -0.44
CA ILE A 123 7.67 -0.33 -0.37
C ILE A 123 8.63 -1.04 0.59
N PRO A 124 9.84 -1.42 0.13
CA PRO A 124 10.80 -2.12 0.96
C PRO A 124 11.48 -1.18 1.96
N LEU A 125 12.08 -1.76 3.01
CA LEU A 125 12.88 -1.03 4.01
C LEU A 125 13.97 -0.15 3.36
N ILE A 126 14.22 1.03 3.95
CA ILE A 126 15.34 1.92 3.54
C ILE A 126 16.66 1.36 4.06
N ALA A 127 16.63 0.95 5.33
CA ALA A 127 17.76 0.48 6.10
C ALA A 127 17.23 -0.44 7.21
N THR A 128 18.14 -1.21 7.81
CA THR A 128 17.90 -2.03 9.01
C THR A 128 19.00 -1.75 10.01
N PHE A 129 18.69 -1.88 11.30
CA PHE A 129 19.67 -1.83 12.39
C PHE A 129 20.16 -3.23 12.81
N ARG A 130 19.74 -4.26 12.09
CA ARG A 130 20.18 -5.65 12.30
C ARG A 130 21.49 -5.90 11.59
N GLU A 131 22.30 -6.80 12.13
CA GLU A 131 23.57 -7.23 11.53
C GLU A 131 23.35 -8.20 10.34
N ASN A 132 22.56 -7.79 9.35
CA ASN A 132 22.27 -8.57 8.15
C ASN A 132 21.88 -7.66 6.96
N SER A 133 21.55 -8.28 5.82
CA SER A 133 21.07 -7.55 4.66
C SER A 133 19.70 -6.92 4.91
N CYS A 134 19.56 -5.66 4.48
CA CYS A 134 18.26 -4.97 4.47
C CYS A 134 17.20 -5.73 3.67
N LEU A 135 17.59 -6.52 2.66
CA LEU A 135 16.65 -7.38 1.92
C LEU A 135 16.10 -8.50 2.81
N THR A 136 16.97 -9.20 3.54
CA THR A 136 16.57 -10.25 4.49
C THR A 136 15.67 -9.70 5.59
N SER A 137 16.03 -8.54 6.13
CA SER A 137 15.23 -7.88 7.17
C SER A 137 13.88 -7.38 6.64
N ASN A 138 13.84 -6.87 5.41
CA ASN A 138 12.59 -6.52 4.75
C ASN A 138 11.68 -7.74 4.58
N SER A 139 12.21 -8.87 4.09
CA SER A 139 11.43 -10.10 3.94
C SER A 139 10.81 -10.53 5.27
N VAL A 140 11.60 -10.61 6.34
CA VAL A 140 11.09 -10.95 7.68
C VAL A 140 10.03 -9.96 8.12
N SER A 141 10.25 -8.66 7.91
CA SER A 141 9.33 -7.62 8.34
C SER A 141 7.97 -7.71 7.65
N LYS A 142 7.97 -7.89 6.32
CA LYS A 142 6.73 -8.06 5.54
C LYS A 142 6.03 -9.37 5.89
N SER A 143 6.76 -10.46 6.12
CA SER A 143 6.16 -11.74 6.54
C SER A 143 5.48 -11.63 7.90
N ILE A 144 6.12 -11.00 8.89
CA ILE A 144 5.52 -10.80 10.23
C ILE A 144 4.19 -10.05 10.12
N LEU A 145 4.19 -8.92 9.41
CA LEU A 145 3.00 -8.11 9.24
C LEU A 145 1.94 -8.82 8.41
N ARG A 146 2.32 -9.56 7.37
CA ARG A 146 1.37 -10.26 6.52
C ARG A 146 0.63 -11.37 7.27
N VAL A 147 1.34 -12.12 8.11
CA VAL A 147 0.73 -13.15 8.98
C VAL A 147 -0.17 -12.49 10.03
N ALA A 148 0.28 -11.39 10.65
CA ALA A 148 -0.51 -10.68 11.64
C ALA A 148 -1.83 -10.15 11.06
N ILE A 149 -1.79 -9.55 9.87
CA ILE A 149 -2.98 -9.10 9.12
C ILE A 149 -3.89 -10.28 8.81
N ASP A 150 -3.34 -11.39 8.31
CA ASP A 150 -4.10 -12.59 7.97
C ASP A 150 -4.91 -13.13 9.15
N ASN A 151 -4.27 -13.20 10.33
CA ASN A 151 -4.89 -13.69 11.54
C ASN A 151 -6.14 -12.87 11.92
N ILE A 152 -6.07 -11.55 11.83
CA ILE A 152 -7.18 -10.65 12.20
C ILE A 152 -8.27 -10.65 11.13
N VAL A 153 -7.88 -10.60 9.85
CA VAL A 153 -8.85 -10.65 8.74
C VAL A 153 -9.65 -11.95 8.78
N ARG A 154 -9.02 -13.12 8.95
CA ARG A 154 -9.74 -14.40 9.07
C ARG A 154 -10.63 -14.47 10.31
N ARG A 155 -10.21 -13.87 11.42
CA ARG A 155 -10.99 -13.86 12.67
C ARG A 155 -12.31 -13.11 12.54
N HIS A 156 -12.33 -12.02 11.78
CA HIS A 156 -13.50 -11.13 11.65
C HIS A 156 -14.16 -11.16 10.27
N GLN A 157 -13.78 -12.09 9.39
CA GLN A 157 -14.27 -12.16 8.01
C GLN A 157 -15.81 -12.25 7.93
N ASP A 158 -16.42 -12.95 8.88
CA ASP A 158 -17.87 -13.23 8.89
C ASP A 158 -18.69 -12.00 9.34
N GLU A 159 -18.05 -10.97 9.92
CA GLU A 159 -18.72 -9.75 10.37
C GLU A 159 -18.99 -8.77 9.22
N GLY A 160 -18.28 -8.90 8.09
CA GLY A 160 -18.50 -8.05 6.91
C GLY A 160 -18.08 -6.58 7.08
N HIS A 161 -17.14 -6.29 7.98
CA HIS A 161 -16.60 -4.94 8.20
C HIS A 161 -15.09 -4.81 7.95
N LEU A 162 -14.34 -5.90 7.96
CA LEU A 162 -12.89 -5.91 7.79
C LEU A 162 -12.48 -6.62 6.50
N TYR A 163 -11.65 -5.96 5.71
CA TYR A 163 -11.16 -6.45 4.43
C TYR A 163 -9.64 -6.32 4.30
N TYR A 164 -9.07 -7.08 3.36
CA TYR A 164 -7.67 -6.97 2.97
C TYR A 164 -7.56 -6.55 1.51
N TRP A 165 -6.74 -5.52 1.24
CA TRP A 165 -6.34 -5.16 -0.12
C TRP A 165 -4.92 -5.66 -0.41
N PRO A 166 -4.71 -6.54 -1.41
CA PRO A 166 -3.43 -7.21 -1.65
C PRO A 166 -2.44 -6.35 -2.47
N SER A 167 -2.25 -5.08 -2.09
CA SER A 167 -1.31 -4.19 -2.82
C SER A 167 0.13 -4.66 -2.76
N PHE A 168 0.53 -5.33 -1.67
CA PHE A 168 1.84 -5.96 -1.51
C PHE A 168 2.05 -7.06 -2.56
N GLU A 169 1.14 -8.03 -2.62
CA GLU A 169 1.20 -9.18 -3.51
C GLU A 169 1.11 -8.75 -4.97
N ILE A 170 0.23 -7.79 -5.30
CA ILE A 170 0.14 -7.26 -6.67
C ILE A 170 1.47 -6.69 -7.13
N VAL A 171 2.18 -5.92 -6.30
CA VAL A 171 3.49 -5.39 -6.71
C VAL A 171 4.55 -6.49 -6.81
N MET A 172 4.56 -7.45 -5.88
CA MET A 172 5.61 -8.46 -5.79
C MET A 172 5.48 -9.58 -6.83
N ASP A 173 4.25 -10.01 -7.12
CA ASP A 173 3.99 -11.27 -7.83
C ASP A 173 3.45 -11.07 -9.25
N VAL A 174 2.81 -9.93 -9.55
CA VAL A 174 2.15 -9.69 -10.85
C VAL A 174 3.10 -9.05 -11.88
N PHE A 175 4.16 -8.39 -11.44
CA PHE A 175 5.05 -7.60 -12.30
C PHE A 175 6.50 -8.10 -12.26
N HIS A 176 7.19 -8.12 -13.40
CA HIS A 176 8.59 -8.58 -13.48
C HIS A 176 9.61 -7.57 -12.96
N SER A 177 9.50 -6.30 -13.37
CA SER A 177 10.38 -5.21 -12.90
C SER A 177 9.54 -4.05 -12.40
N PRO A 178 8.84 -4.20 -11.26
CA PRO A 178 7.91 -3.20 -10.77
C PRO A 178 8.59 -1.98 -10.15
N TRP A 179 9.91 -1.79 -10.30
CA TRP A 179 10.65 -0.77 -9.58
C TRP A 179 11.21 0.32 -10.50
N LYS A 180 11.21 1.55 -10.01
CA LYS A 180 12.03 2.65 -10.53
C LYS A 180 13.53 2.34 -10.37
N PRO A 181 14.44 3.17 -10.93
CA PRO A 181 15.88 2.99 -10.77
C PRO A 181 16.36 2.94 -9.30
N ASP A 182 15.59 3.50 -8.36
CA ASP A 182 15.87 3.41 -6.93
C ASP A 182 15.64 2.01 -6.32
N ARG A 183 15.07 1.07 -7.09
CA ARG A 183 14.70 -0.30 -6.69
C ARG A 183 13.70 -0.39 -5.54
N ARG A 184 12.87 0.63 -5.37
CA ARG A 184 12.00 0.76 -4.19
C ARG A 184 10.62 1.31 -4.46
N HIS A 185 10.52 2.33 -5.30
CA HIS A 185 9.23 2.91 -5.62
C HIS A 185 8.73 2.35 -6.94
N PRO A 186 7.48 1.91 -7.03
CA PRO A 186 6.93 1.47 -8.29
C PRO A 186 6.76 2.61 -9.29
N PRO A 187 6.89 2.34 -10.61
CA PRO A 187 6.54 3.31 -11.65
C PRO A 187 5.13 3.83 -11.45
N THR A 188 4.89 5.11 -11.77
CA THR A 188 3.57 5.72 -11.60
C THR A 188 2.47 4.98 -12.38
N ARG A 189 2.79 4.30 -13.48
CA ARG A 189 1.84 3.48 -14.24
C ARG A 189 1.38 2.24 -13.46
N VAL A 190 2.30 1.58 -12.76
CA VAL A 190 1.99 0.45 -11.89
C VAL A 190 1.10 0.92 -10.74
N LEU A 191 1.46 2.03 -10.08
CA LEU A 191 0.62 2.63 -9.02
C LEU A 191 -0.78 3.00 -9.52
N ARG A 192 -0.87 3.65 -10.68
CA ARG A 192 -2.17 4.00 -11.29
C ARG A 192 -3.00 2.76 -11.59
N PHE A 193 -2.41 1.71 -12.14
CA PHE A 193 -3.15 0.47 -12.36
C PHE A 193 -3.67 -0.13 -11.05
N ILE A 194 -2.87 -0.17 -9.99
CA ILE A 194 -3.31 -0.68 -8.68
C ILE A 194 -4.48 0.14 -8.14
N MET A 195 -4.45 1.47 -8.26
CA MET A 195 -5.56 2.33 -7.86
C MET A 195 -6.79 2.15 -8.75
N THR A 196 -6.62 2.06 -10.07
CA THR A 196 -7.73 1.76 -10.98
C THR A 196 -8.35 0.39 -10.67
N LEU A 197 -7.53 -0.63 -10.39
CA LEU A 197 -8.04 -1.94 -9.99
C LEU A 197 -8.79 -1.88 -8.66
N PHE A 198 -8.30 -1.07 -7.70
CA PHE A 198 -9.00 -0.82 -6.45
C PHE A 198 -10.37 -0.18 -6.70
N GLU A 199 -10.42 0.90 -7.49
CA GLU A 199 -11.65 1.61 -7.83
C GLU A 199 -12.66 0.68 -8.51
N HIS A 200 -12.23 -0.12 -9.50
CA HIS A 200 -13.10 -1.08 -10.20
C HIS A 200 -13.63 -2.20 -9.28
N HIS A 201 -12.95 -2.50 -8.17
CA HIS A 201 -13.34 -3.58 -7.26
C HIS A 201 -14.16 -3.10 -6.06
N TRP A 202 -13.85 -1.91 -5.53
CA TRP A 202 -14.37 -1.43 -4.25
C TRP A 202 -15.23 -0.17 -4.35
N CYS A 203 -15.19 0.55 -5.47
CA CYS A 203 -15.91 1.81 -5.62
C CYS A 203 -17.04 1.69 -6.63
N ASP A 204 -18.16 2.34 -6.34
CA ASP A 204 -19.17 2.60 -7.35
C ASP A 204 -18.57 3.49 -8.45
N SER A 205 -18.89 3.17 -9.70
CA SER A 205 -18.42 3.93 -10.87
C SER A 205 -19.48 4.96 -11.26
N PRO A 206 -19.36 6.24 -10.87
CA PRO A 206 -20.35 7.25 -11.24
C PRO A 206 -20.30 7.51 -12.74
N GLU A 207 -21.46 7.69 -13.37
CA GLU A 207 -21.56 7.95 -14.83
C GLU A 207 -20.76 9.19 -15.26
N ASP A 208 -20.74 10.23 -14.42
CA ASP A 208 -20.07 11.50 -14.72
C ASP A 208 -18.54 11.48 -14.51
N ASN A 209 -18.01 10.47 -13.82
CA ASN A 209 -16.59 10.34 -13.55
C ASN A 209 -16.18 8.86 -13.39
N PRO A 210 -16.31 8.06 -14.46
CA PRO A 210 -15.99 6.65 -14.39
C PRO A 210 -14.49 6.46 -14.10
N PRO A 211 -14.10 5.38 -13.41
CA PRO A 211 -12.70 5.07 -13.21
C PRO A 211 -12.01 4.87 -14.57
N PRO A 212 -10.69 5.09 -14.65
CA PRO A 212 -9.94 4.84 -15.87
C PRO A 212 -10.18 3.41 -16.41
N ASP A 213 -10.11 3.25 -17.72
CA ASP A 213 -10.25 1.92 -18.33
C ASP A 213 -9.19 0.94 -17.79
N LEU A 214 -9.66 -0.19 -17.26
CA LEU A 214 -8.81 -1.16 -16.58
C LEU A 214 -7.83 -1.84 -17.55
N ALA A 215 -8.25 -2.15 -18.78
CA ALA A 215 -7.39 -2.79 -19.78
C ALA A 215 -6.28 -1.84 -20.26
N ILE A 216 -6.61 -0.57 -20.51
CA ILE A 216 -5.62 0.45 -20.88
C ILE A 216 -4.66 0.70 -19.71
N SER A 217 -5.15 0.78 -18.48
CA SER A 217 -4.32 0.93 -17.28
C SER A 217 -3.39 -0.26 -17.08
N TRP A 218 -3.89 -1.49 -17.28
CA TRP A 218 -3.09 -2.71 -17.24
C TRP A 218 -2.00 -2.70 -18.31
N ALA A 219 -2.34 -2.40 -19.56
CA ALA A 219 -1.38 -2.34 -20.67
C ALA A 219 -0.26 -1.32 -20.42
N ARG A 220 -0.60 -0.16 -19.83
CA ARG A 220 0.39 0.85 -19.40
C ARG A 220 1.29 0.36 -18.28
N ALA A 221 0.75 -0.34 -17.29
CA ALA A 221 1.54 -0.92 -16.20
C ALA A 221 2.48 -2.03 -16.71
N CYS A 222 2.01 -2.87 -17.62
CA CYS A 222 2.81 -3.89 -18.29
C CYS A 222 3.97 -3.29 -19.10
N ALA A 223 3.71 -2.22 -19.87
CA ALA A 223 4.76 -1.53 -20.61
C ALA A 223 5.83 -0.92 -19.67
N ALA A 224 5.40 -0.36 -18.53
CA ALA A 224 6.30 0.24 -17.55
C ALA A 224 7.07 -0.78 -16.70
N SER A 225 6.59 -2.02 -16.60
CA SER A 225 7.19 -3.10 -15.78
C SER A 225 7.94 -4.14 -16.62
N GLY A 226 8.00 -3.97 -17.94
CA GLY A 226 8.73 -4.83 -18.87
C GLY A 226 7.96 -6.05 -19.38
N LEU A 227 6.66 -6.16 -19.09
CA LEU A 227 5.80 -7.25 -19.61
C LEU A 227 5.34 -7.01 -21.05
N LEU A 228 5.24 -5.74 -21.46
CA LEU A 228 4.93 -5.33 -22.83
C LEU A 228 6.00 -4.35 -23.35
N PRO A 229 6.12 -4.16 -24.68
CA PRO A 229 7.08 -3.23 -25.24
C PRO A 229 6.90 -1.80 -24.72
N TYR A 230 8.00 -1.14 -24.36
CA TYR A 230 8.00 0.22 -23.81
C TYR A 230 7.32 1.24 -24.75
N GLU A 231 7.46 1.08 -26.06
CA GLU A 231 6.84 1.92 -27.10
C GLU A 231 5.31 2.00 -26.98
N LEU A 232 4.68 0.98 -26.37
CA LEU A 232 3.25 0.90 -26.17
C LEU A 232 2.74 2.06 -25.29
N GLU A 233 3.57 2.60 -24.41
CA GLU A 233 3.17 3.70 -23.52
C GLU A 233 2.71 4.94 -24.32
N ASP A 234 3.51 5.41 -25.27
CA ASP A 234 3.17 6.57 -26.09
C ASP A 234 2.01 6.28 -27.06
N ILE A 235 1.90 5.03 -27.53
CA ILE A 235 0.78 4.57 -28.35
C ILE A 235 -0.55 4.69 -27.58
N LEU A 236 -0.58 4.20 -26.33
CA LEU A 236 -1.77 4.23 -25.47
C LEU A 236 -2.10 5.62 -24.94
N ASN A 237 -1.09 6.47 -24.67
CA ASN A 237 -1.32 7.83 -24.16
C ASN A 237 -1.93 8.75 -25.23
N ARG A 238 -1.61 8.52 -26.50
CA ARG A 238 -2.08 9.34 -27.61
C ARG A 238 -3.09 8.62 -28.52
N ARG A 239 -3.65 7.50 -28.07
CA ARG A 239 -4.63 6.66 -28.79
C ARG A 239 -4.22 6.41 -30.27
N ARG A 240 -2.94 6.07 -30.51
CA ARG A 240 -2.38 5.93 -31.87
C ARG A 240 -2.75 4.58 -32.51
N LYS A 241 -4.00 4.43 -32.97
CA LYS A 241 -4.55 3.18 -33.54
C LYS A 241 -3.66 2.54 -34.61
N PHE A 242 -3.17 3.32 -35.57
CA PHE A 242 -2.27 2.81 -36.63
C PHE A 242 -0.97 2.21 -36.07
N ARG A 243 -0.36 2.86 -35.06
CA ARG A 243 0.86 2.36 -34.42
C ARG A 243 0.58 1.10 -33.61
N LEU A 244 -0.57 1.03 -32.93
CA LEU A 244 -1.00 -0.17 -32.20
C LEU A 244 -1.18 -1.35 -33.16
N ARG A 245 -1.92 -1.16 -34.26
CA ARG A 245 -2.12 -2.18 -35.30
C ARG A 245 -0.79 -2.65 -35.91
N ARG A 246 0.16 -1.73 -36.13
CA ARG A 246 1.50 -2.08 -36.60
C ARG A 246 2.30 -2.88 -35.58
N LEU A 247 2.19 -2.56 -34.29
CA LEU A 247 2.85 -3.30 -33.21
C LEU A 247 2.32 -4.73 -33.13
N ILE A 248 1.00 -4.89 -33.17
CA ILE A 248 0.31 -6.19 -33.12
C ILE A 248 0.65 -7.07 -34.32
N ASN A 249 0.85 -6.50 -35.51
CA ASN A 249 1.14 -7.25 -36.75
C ASN A 249 2.63 -7.27 -37.13
N ARG A 250 3.53 -6.86 -36.23
CA ARG A 250 4.96 -6.84 -36.53
C ARG A 250 5.46 -8.29 -36.73
N GLY A 251 6.44 -8.45 -37.63
CA GLY A 251 6.99 -9.78 -37.96
C GLY A 251 7.82 -10.45 -36.84
N GLY A 252 8.27 -9.69 -35.84
CA GLY A 252 8.94 -10.24 -34.66
C GLY A 252 7.97 -10.47 -33.50
N PRO A 253 8.24 -11.42 -32.59
CA PRO A 253 7.33 -11.72 -31.50
C PRO A 253 7.41 -10.67 -30.37
N LEU A 254 6.32 -10.45 -29.64
CA LEU A 254 6.20 -9.68 -28.39
C LEU A 254 6.71 -10.47 -27.17
N ASP A 255 6.79 -11.79 -27.27
CA ASP A 255 7.39 -12.68 -26.27
C ASP A 255 8.20 -13.80 -26.94
N SER A 256 9.16 -14.39 -26.22
CA SER A 256 9.87 -15.57 -26.74
C SER A 256 9.00 -16.83 -26.73
N ASP A 257 8.01 -16.89 -25.84
CA ASP A 257 7.04 -17.99 -25.77
C ASP A 257 5.86 -17.72 -26.71
N GLU A 258 5.50 -18.71 -27.54
CA GLU A 258 4.47 -18.57 -28.58
C GLU A 258 3.07 -18.38 -28.01
N GLU A 259 2.73 -19.08 -26.93
CA GLU A 259 1.42 -18.97 -26.29
C GLU A 259 1.25 -17.59 -25.64
N ILE A 260 2.31 -17.13 -24.95
CA ILE A 260 2.33 -15.79 -24.34
C ILE A 260 2.31 -14.69 -25.42
N ASP A 261 3.00 -14.87 -26.54
CA ASP A 261 2.98 -13.92 -27.67
C ASP A 261 1.55 -13.74 -28.21
N LEU A 262 0.86 -14.86 -28.49
CA LEU A 262 -0.52 -14.85 -28.97
C LEU A 262 -1.45 -14.17 -27.97
N ALA A 263 -1.36 -14.53 -26.69
CA ALA A 263 -2.18 -13.91 -25.63
C ALA A 263 -1.96 -12.39 -25.53
N LYS A 264 -0.71 -11.92 -25.64
CA LYS A 264 -0.39 -10.48 -25.65
C LYS A 264 -0.99 -9.79 -26.87
N ARG A 265 -0.90 -10.39 -28.07
CA ARG A 265 -1.49 -9.82 -29.30
C ARG A 265 -3.01 -9.75 -29.21
N ASP A 266 -3.65 -10.81 -28.74
CA ASP A 266 -5.10 -10.86 -28.56
C ASP A 266 -5.59 -9.81 -27.56
N PHE A 267 -4.87 -9.64 -26.45
CA PHE A 267 -5.16 -8.57 -25.49
C PHE A 267 -5.06 -7.17 -26.12
N LEU A 268 -4.00 -6.89 -26.87
CA LEU A 268 -3.83 -5.60 -27.56
C LEU A 268 -4.88 -5.39 -28.68
N ASN A 269 -5.29 -6.46 -29.37
CA ASN A 269 -6.37 -6.43 -30.35
C ASN A 269 -7.70 -6.06 -29.70
N LYS A 270 -8.01 -6.56 -28.49
CA LYS A 270 -9.22 -6.15 -27.75
C LYS A 270 -9.25 -4.65 -27.46
N ILE A 271 -8.11 -4.07 -27.07
CA ILE A 271 -7.99 -2.62 -26.88
C ILE A 271 -8.22 -1.88 -28.20
N LEU A 272 -7.63 -2.34 -29.30
CA LEU A 272 -7.79 -1.72 -30.61
C LEU A 272 -9.24 -1.79 -31.10
N GLN A 273 -9.89 -2.95 -30.96
CA GLN A 273 -11.30 -3.14 -31.33
C GLN A 273 -12.19 -2.19 -30.55
N LYS A 274 -11.98 -2.08 -29.23
CA LYS A 274 -12.72 -1.14 -28.39
C LYS A 274 -12.64 0.30 -28.92
N TRP A 275 -11.44 0.75 -29.29
CA TRP A 275 -11.27 2.09 -29.87
C TRP A 275 -11.94 2.25 -31.24
N ASP A 276 -11.94 1.21 -32.06
CA ASP A 276 -12.63 1.23 -33.35
C ASP A 276 -14.17 1.29 -33.16
N ASP A 277 -14.72 0.62 -32.14
CA ASP A 277 -16.15 0.64 -31.80
C ASP A 277 -16.60 1.99 -31.20
N GLU A 278 -15.77 2.59 -30.33
CA GLU A 278 -15.98 3.93 -29.76
C GLU A 278 -16.04 4.98 -30.88
N ASP A 279 -15.11 4.94 -31.83
CA ASP A 279 -15.08 5.89 -32.96
C ASP A 279 -16.24 5.70 -33.95
N ALA A 280 -16.86 4.50 -33.99
CA ALA A 280 -18.03 4.24 -34.82
C ALA A 280 -19.35 4.67 -34.15
N SER A 281 -19.31 4.98 -32.85
CA SER A 281 -20.45 5.40 -32.04
C SER A 281 -20.52 6.93 -31.86
N GLU A 282 -19.48 7.66 -32.27
CA GLU A 282 -19.39 9.13 -32.33
C GLU A 282 -19.79 9.67 -33.72
#